data_AF-A0A4Q0YJR1-F1
#
_entry.id   AF-A0A4Q0YJR1-F1
#
_cell.length_a   1.000
_cell.length_b   1.000
_cell.length_c   1.000
_cell.angle_alpha   90.00
_cell.angle_beta   90.00
_cell.angle_gamma   90.00
#
_symmetry.space_group_name_H-M   'P 1'
#
loop_
_entity.id
_entity.type
_entity.pdbx_description
1 polymer ?
#
loop_
_entity_poly.entity_id
_entity_poly.type
_entity_poly.pdbx_seq_one_letter_code
_entity_poly.pdbx_strand_id
1 'polypeptide(L)'
;MNDKLAEAILAELRFQGRQDDALWDASDIAHYMKLSKSTVQCRIICKPHFPRALKVPTTDNGGGRRWLAREVKQWVMRFREAI
;
A
#
# COMPACT_ATOMS: atom_id res chain seq x y z
N MET A 1 -8.20 -20.98 -28.69
CA MET A 1 -6.84 -20.43 -28.45
C MET A 1 -6.88 -19.06 -27.78
N ASN A 2 -7.85 -18.19 -28.11
CA ASN A 2 -8.08 -16.91 -27.40
C ASN A 2 -8.55 -17.06 -25.95
N ASP A 3 -9.32 -18.11 -25.61
CA ASP A 3 -9.92 -18.22 -24.27
C ASP A 3 -8.89 -18.43 -23.17
N LYS A 4 -7.84 -19.24 -23.43
CA LYS A 4 -6.73 -19.43 -22.47
C LYS A 4 -5.95 -18.15 -22.22
N LEU A 5 -5.77 -17.32 -23.25
CA LEU A 5 -5.10 -16.03 -23.10
C LEU A 5 -5.97 -15.05 -22.31
N ALA A 6 -7.28 -15.01 -22.60
CA ALA A 6 -8.23 -14.19 -21.86
C ALA A 6 -8.30 -14.59 -20.38
N GLU A 7 -8.32 -15.88 -20.07
CA GLU A 7 -8.27 -16.39 -18.70
C GLU A 7 -6.98 -16.02 -17.98
N ALA A 8 -5.82 -16.13 -18.65
CA ALA A 8 -4.54 -15.75 -18.07
C ALA A 8 -4.48 -14.24 -17.76
N ILE A 9 -4.96 -13.39 -18.67
CA ILE A 9 -5.03 -11.94 -18.46
C ILE A 9 -5.97 -11.62 -17.29
N LEU A 10 -7.14 -12.25 -17.21
CA LEU A 10 -8.08 -12.05 -16.10
C LEU A 10 -7.48 -12.48 -14.76
N ALA A 11 -6.73 -13.58 -14.73
CA ALA A 11 -6.05 -14.05 -13.51
C ALA A 11 -4.99 -13.05 -13.04
N GLU A 12 -4.19 -12.53 -13.96
CA GLU A 12 -3.15 -11.54 -13.67
C GLU A 12 -3.75 -10.21 -13.20
N LEU A 13 -4.78 -9.70 -13.88
CA LEU A 13 -5.47 -8.46 -13.47
C LEU A 13 -6.07 -8.58 -12.06
N ARG A 14 -6.68 -9.73 -11.73
CA ARG A 14 -7.19 -10.00 -10.38
C ARG A 14 -6.07 -10.09 -9.36
N PHE A 15 -4.93 -10.67 -9.72
CA PHE A 15 -3.77 -10.73 -8.86
C PHE A 15 -3.24 -9.33 -8.53
N GLN A 16 -3.04 -8.48 -9.55
CA GLN A 16 -2.62 -7.09 -9.37
C GLN A 16 -3.60 -6.29 -8.51
N GLY A 17 -4.91 -6.41 -8.78
CA GLY A 17 -5.95 -5.75 -7.97
C GLY A 17 -5.88 -6.14 -6.48
N ARG A 18 -5.68 -7.42 -6.17
CA ARG A 18 -5.50 -7.89 -4.78
C ARG A 18 -4.25 -7.32 -4.11
N GLN A 19 -3.18 -7.05 -4.86
CA GLN A 19 -1.97 -6.43 -4.31
C GLN A 19 -2.19 -4.95 -3.99
N ASP A 20 -3.05 -4.26 -4.74
CA ASP A 20 -3.37 -2.84 -4.53
C ASP A 20 -4.34 -2.62 -3.36
N ASP A 21 -5.25 -3.56 -3.12
CA ASP A 21 -6.14 -3.53 -1.97
C ASP A 21 -5.52 -4.16 -0.69
N ALA A 22 -4.25 -4.56 -0.75
CA ALA A 22 -3.54 -5.10 0.41
C ALA A 22 -3.40 -4.05 1.53
N LEU A 23 -3.58 -4.51 2.77
CA LEU A 23 -3.39 -3.70 3.97
C LEU A 23 -1.94 -3.76 4.44
N TRP A 24 -1.22 -2.66 4.22
CA TRP A 24 0.18 -2.50 4.61
C TRP A 24 0.34 -1.99 6.03
N ASP A 25 1.37 -2.48 6.71
CA ASP A 25 1.89 -1.88 7.92
C ASP A 25 3.08 -0.94 7.63
N ALA A 26 3.66 -0.34 8.68
CA ALA A 26 4.78 0.58 8.51
C ALA A 26 6.05 -0.08 7.92
N SER A 27 6.21 -1.38 8.12
CA SER A 27 7.33 -2.18 7.58
C SER A 27 7.12 -2.44 6.08
N ASP A 28 5.90 -2.75 5.66
CA ASP A 28 5.55 -2.90 4.24
C ASP A 28 5.79 -1.60 3.46
N ILE A 29 5.34 -0.47 4.02
CA ILE A 29 5.58 0.86 3.44
C ILE A 29 7.08 1.14 3.34
N ALA A 30 7.85 0.80 4.39
CA ALA A 30 9.30 0.96 4.40
C ALA A 30 9.97 0.12 3.31
N HIS A 31 9.53 -1.14 3.13
CA HIS A 31 10.03 -2.02 2.09
C HIS A 31 9.72 -1.48 0.68
N TYR A 32 8.50 -0.98 0.47
CA TYR A 32 8.09 -0.40 -0.81
C TYR A 32 8.91 0.84 -1.18
N MET A 33 9.10 1.76 -0.23
CA MET A 33 9.84 3.01 -0.45
C MET A 33 11.36 2.85 -0.35
N LYS A 34 11.85 1.66 0.00
CA LYS A 34 13.27 1.36 0.28
C LYS A 34 13.87 2.30 1.35
N LEU A 35 13.10 2.53 2.40
CA LEU A 35 13.48 3.35 3.57
C LEU A 35 13.54 2.49 4.84
N SER A 36 14.11 3.05 5.91
CA SER A 36 14.04 2.41 7.23
C SER A 36 12.64 2.54 7.83
N LYS A 37 12.23 1.54 8.62
CA LYS A 37 10.95 1.58 9.37
C LYS A 37 10.84 2.81 10.27
N SER A 38 11.95 3.19 10.92
CA SER A 38 12.01 4.39 11.75
C SER A 38 11.74 5.67 10.95
N THR A 39 12.36 5.79 9.76
CA THR A 39 12.08 6.92 8.84
C THR A 39 10.61 6.97 8.47
N VAL A 40 10.00 5.82 8.17
CA VAL A 40 8.57 5.78 7.83
C VAL A 40 7.70 6.25 8.99
N GLN A 41 7.94 5.73 10.20
CA GLN A 41 7.16 6.07 11.39
C GLN A 41 7.30 7.52 11.83
N CYS A 42 8.51 8.08 11.75
CA CYS A 42 8.79 9.43 12.26
C CYS A 42 8.58 10.51 11.20
N ARG A 43 8.81 10.21 9.92
CA ARG A 43 8.89 11.22 8.85
C ARG A 43 7.93 11.05 7.70
N ILE A 44 7.44 9.84 7.42
CA ILE A 44 6.55 9.59 6.27
C ILE A 44 5.09 9.61 6.71
N ILE A 45 4.70 8.74 7.66
CA ILE A 45 3.29 8.62 8.07
C ILE A 45 2.74 9.87 8.78
N CYS A 46 3.64 10.73 9.26
CA CYS A 46 3.31 12.02 9.89
C CYS A 46 3.17 13.16 8.87
N LYS A 47 3.42 12.92 7.57
CA LYS A 47 3.33 13.98 6.56
C LYS A 47 1.89 14.43 6.40
N PRO A 48 1.67 15.74 6.17
CA PRO A 48 0.35 16.22 5.82
C PRO A 48 -0.09 15.53 4.53
N HIS A 49 -1.37 15.17 4.44
CA HIS A 49 -1.97 14.47 3.30
C HIS A 49 -1.44 13.05 3.06
N PHE A 50 -0.66 12.47 3.98
CA PHE A 50 -0.39 11.03 3.94
C PHE A 50 -1.69 10.24 4.14
N PRO A 51 -1.86 9.06 3.51
CA PRO A 51 -3.07 8.26 3.62
C PRO A 51 -3.50 7.99 5.07
N ARG A 52 -4.82 8.02 5.29
CA ARG A 52 -5.39 7.83 6.63
C ARG A 52 -5.24 6.37 7.04
N ALA A 53 -4.74 6.15 8.26
CA ALA A 53 -4.62 4.81 8.80
C ALA A 53 -5.99 4.20 9.10
N LEU A 54 -6.20 2.97 8.64
CA LEU A 54 -7.25 2.07 9.09
C LEU A 54 -6.80 1.43 10.41
N LYS A 55 -7.70 1.41 11.40
CA LYS A 55 -7.49 0.66 12.64
C LYS A 55 -8.23 -0.66 12.50
N VAL A 56 -7.48 -1.75 12.32
CA VAL A 56 -8.07 -3.09 12.32
C VAL A 56 -8.30 -3.47 13.78
N PRO A 57 -9.52 -3.79 14.23
CA PRO A 57 -9.76 -4.21 15.60
C PRO A 57 -9.27 -5.66 15.78
N THR A 58 -8.03 -5.85 16.22
CA THR A 58 -7.47 -7.20 16.46
C THR A 58 -7.64 -7.68 17.90
N THR A 59 -7.79 -6.76 18.86
CA THR A 59 -8.06 -7.03 20.29
C THR A 59 -8.70 -5.80 20.94
N ASP A 60 -9.27 -5.96 22.14
CA ASP A 60 -10.03 -4.95 22.91
C ASP A 60 -9.31 -3.60 23.14
N ASN A 61 -7.98 -3.56 22.98
CA ASN A 61 -7.17 -2.34 23.13
C ASN A 61 -6.80 -1.64 21.80
N GLY A 62 -7.47 -2.01 20.70
CA GLY A 62 -7.30 -1.38 19.39
C GLY A 62 -6.10 -1.96 18.63
N GLY A 63 -6.35 -2.51 17.45
CA GLY A 63 -5.28 -3.12 16.67
C GLY A 63 -4.42 -2.11 15.91
N GLY A 64 -3.36 -2.67 15.32
CA GLY A 64 -2.33 -1.91 14.63
C GLY A 64 -2.88 -1.04 13.50
N ARG A 65 -2.26 0.13 13.31
CA ARG A 65 -2.52 0.97 12.13
C ARG A 65 -2.12 0.22 10.86
N ARG A 66 -3.00 0.28 9.87
CA ARG A 66 -2.81 -0.27 8.52
C ARG A 66 -3.17 0.78 7.48
N TRP A 67 -2.60 0.67 6.29
CA TRP A 67 -2.84 1.56 5.17
C TRP A 67 -3.12 0.75 3.92
N LEU A 68 -4.00 1.25 3.06
CA LEU A 68 -4.21 0.61 1.76
C LEU A 68 -3.00 0.85 0.86
N ALA A 69 -2.45 -0.23 0.30
CA ALA A 69 -1.28 -0.18 -0.57
C ALA A 69 -1.46 0.81 -1.72
N ARG A 70 -2.63 0.78 -2.39
CA ARG A 70 -2.98 1.71 -3.47
C ARG A 70 -2.87 3.18 -3.08
N GLU A 71 -3.32 3.55 -1.87
CA GLU A 71 -3.32 4.95 -1.43
C GLU A 71 -1.89 5.43 -1.16
N VAL A 72 -1.07 4.56 -0.57
CA VAL A 72 0.35 4.85 -0.36
C VAL A 72 1.06 5.02 -1.70
N LYS A 73 0.87 4.09 -2.64
CA LYS A 73 1.45 4.17 -4.00
C LYS A 73 1.03 5.47 -4.70
N GLN A 74 -0.27 5.81 -4.67
CA GLN A 74 -0.78 7.06 -5.25
C GLN A 74 -0.16 8.30 -4.61
N TRP A 75 0.03 8.30 -3.29
CA TRP A 75 0.69 9.39 -2.58
C TRP A 75 2.14 9.56 -3.01
N VAL A 76 2.90 8.46 -3.14
CA VAL A 76 4.30 8.48 -3.64
C VAL A 76 4.38 9.11 -5.03
N MET A 77 3.46 8.75 -5.93
CA MET A 77 3.45 9.27 -7.30
C MET A 77 3.31 10.79 -7.39
N ARG A 78 2.77 11.46 -6.37
CA ARG A 78 2.67 12.94 -6.33
C ARG A 78 4.00 13.65 -6.17
N PHE A 79 5.03 12.96 -5.68
CA PHE A 79 6.38 13.51 -5.50
C PHE A 79 7.31 13.13 -6.65
N ARG A 80 6.78 12.51 -7.72
CA ARG A 80 7.54 12.28 -8.93
C ARG A 80 7.83 13.64 -9.56
N GLU A 81 9.08 14.07 -9.49
CA GLU A 81 9.54 15.25 -10.22
C GLU A 81 9.27 15.04 -11.71
N ALA A 82 8.67 16.05 -12.35
CA ALA A 82 8.57 16.09 -13.79
C ALA A 82 9.99 16.33 -14.32
N ILE A 83 10.51 15.34 -15.05
CA ILE A 83 11.75 15.47 -15.83
C ILE A 83 11.42 16.22 -17.10
#